data_AF-A0A5J6FIU9-F1
#
_entry.id   AF-A0A5J6FIU9-F1
#
_cell.length_a   1.000
_cell.length_b   1.000
_cell.length_c   1.000
_cell.angle_alpha   90.00
_cell.angle_beta   90.00
_cell.angle_gamma   90.00
#
_symmetry.space_group_name_H-M   'P 1'
#
loop_
_entity.id
_entity.type
_entity.pdbx_description
1 polymer ?
#
loop_
_entity_poly.entity_id
_entity_poly.type
_entity_poly.pdbx_seq_one_letter_code
_entity_poly.pdbx_strand_id
1 'polypeptide(L)'
;MDNRSLEALGLHVAPRDQPLVYPGAWPVESGLLYRGRLLRLRPGRARRLAQWLVDSPAEGFGGGTEPGEAVPLDYALMRANEPLAGERFPVLSVGSNACPAQLKHKMDGHGLSSTIPMVKVRTVGIDIGVSAYVSPLGYVSSSPFHAPHVTRDLFVTWFDATQLEVVDASEGVFTEGGEYDRVLLPGTDFRFELPSGELLGGVYAYVHRYGVLHDGTGTPRPHNGERRLLTELLAESRRLREWFGDTPEQFSSQARGNEQLCEKGTRLFRDEGRTTPSGLEGHVPERPAAVVYDDIQPANPLPAGSHRVARTPDTYDQRGSGVVRLSAGLAADLRHPEHVVLQNAQVPPARRERLGALANVVVAPELDPDDRRTVQVDRSLRICIGVEPGEDIAVRPAALPRTRRRWRNALFGPLNYVTCRVQDGDRASAEHEVCLLDALTLELLGVSSGDDVVVEGFPGSDGIVPTLQLKAIQTSEEVIERRKDLHGGDLTSRYPSSLDALGTYPDLPWVFLDRRLWAGLGVQGQWLATVRIRCSRTYQLKKELREMMFLLGLAFIGVVTVLESNTWRVISLAVLVLLAGSLVSIRLRSRLTQRARRIGGAARR
;
A
#
# COMPACT_ATOMS: atom_id res chain seq x y z
N MET A 1 23.02 15.26 -15.68
CA MET A 1 22.31 14.80 -14.47
C MET A 1 23.25 14.99 -13.30
N ASP A 2 22.78 15.51 -12.18
CA ASP A 2 23.60 15.67 -10.97
C ASP A 2 24.12 14.30 -10.51
N ASN A 3 25.40 14.20 -10.18
CA ASN A 3 25.98 12.97 -9.62
C ASN A 3 25.40 12.76 -8.20
N ARG A 4 24.45 11.83 -8.07
CA ARG A 4 23.76 11.50 -6.81
C ARG A 4 24.43 10.40 -5.99
N SER A 5 25.67 10.04 -6.28
CA SER A 5 26.43 9.08 -5.47
C SER A 5 26.62 9.60 -4.04
N LEU A 6 26.71 8.70 -3.06
CA LEU A 6 26.99 9.07 -1.68
C LEU A 6 28.31 9.85 -1.55
N GLU A 7 29.31 9.54 -2.39
CA GLU A 7 30.59 10.24 -2.39
C GLU A 7 30.42 11.70 -2.80
N ALA A 8 29.78 11.95 -3.95
CA ALA A 8 29.52 13.30 -4.45
C ALA A 8 28.67 14.15 -3.50
N LEU A 9 27.84 13.52 -2.69
CA LEU A 9 27.00 14.19 -1.68
C LEU A 9 27.67 14.33 -0.30
N GLY A 10 28.89 13.80 -0.10
CA GLY A 10 29.56 13.81 1.21
C GLY A 10 28.92 12.88 2.25
N LEU A 11 28.18 11.87 1.80
CA LEU A 11 27.39 10.93 2.62
C LEU A 11 27.98 9.51 2.64
N HIS A 12 29.25 9.34 2.26
CA HIS A 12 29.90 8.05 2.01
C HIS A 12 30.65 7.44 3.21
N VAL A 13 30.82 8.20 4.31
CA VAL A 13 31.55 7.73 5.50
C VAL A 13 30.59 7.15 6.52
N ALA A 14 30.77 5.86 6.86
CA ALA A 14 30.00 5.19 7.89
C ALA A 14 30.66 5.36 9.27
N PRO A 15 29.91 5.78 10.33
CA PRO A 15 30.43 5.83 11.69
C PRO A 15 30.85 4.46 12.23
N ARG A 16 30.35 3.35 11.67
CA ARG A 16 30.85 2.01 12.01
C ARG A 16 32.33 1.81 11.68
N ASP A 17 32.80 2.44 10.61
CA ASP A 17 34.20 2.35 10.19
C ASP A 17 35.05 3.43 10.90
N GLN A 18 34.48 4.64 11.04
CA GLN A 18 35.10 5.79 11.69
C GLN A 18 34.25 6.30 12.87
N PRO A 19 34.39 5.74 14.08
CA PRO A 19 33.51 6.02 15.22
C PRO A 19 33.39 7.50 15.59
N LEU A 20 34.48 8.26 15.47
CA LEU A 20 34.52 9.68 15.81
C LEU A 20 33.71 10.58 14.87
N VAL A 21 33.19 10.07 13.75
CA VAL A 21 32.24 10.82 12.92
C VAL A 21 30.80 10.65 13.37
N TYR A 22 30.52 9.85 14.41
CA TYR A 22 29.16 9.61 14.91
C TYR A 22 28.39 10.92 15.18
N PRO A 23 27.11 11.04 14.77
CA PRO A 23 26.25 9.99 14.18
C PRO A 23 26.43 9.76 12.66
N GLY A 24 27.45 10.35 12.04
CA GLY A 24 27.67 10.34 10.59
C GLY A 24 26.96 11.51 9.90
N ALA A 25 27.24 11.69 8.61
CA ALA A 25 26.63 12.76 7.82
C ALA A 25 25.16 12.43 7.51
N TRP A 26 24.26 13.37 7.82
CA TRP A 26 22.84 13.28 7.50
C TRP A 26 22.55 13.94 6.15
N PRO A 27 21.58 13.43 5.36
CA PRO A 27 21.14 14.11 4.16
C PRO A 27 20.56 15.50 4.46
N VAL A 28 20.63 16.40 3.47
CA VAL A 28 20.00 17.73 3.56
C VAL A 28 18.53 17.72 3.13
N GLU A 29 18.15 16.73 2.31
CA GLU A 29 16.84 16.57 1.69
C GLU A 29 16.37 15.11 1.76
N SER A 30 15.08 14.89 1.54
CA SER A 30 14.50 13.55 1.44
C SER A 30 15.02 12.81 0.20
N GLY A 31 15.25 11.51 0.33
CA GLY A 31 15.71 10.70 -0.79
C GLY A 31 15.53 9.20 -0.61
N LEU A 32 15.58 8.49 -1.73
CA LEU A 32 15.65 7.03 -1.78
C LEU A 32 17.13 6.64 -1.83
N LEU A 33 17.64 6.01 -0.77
CA LEU A 33 18.92 5.33 -0.84
C LEU A 33 18.75 4.16 -1.81
N TYR A 34 19.53 4.11 -2.88
CA TYR A 34 19.45 3.09 -3.92
C TYR A 34 20.84 2.86 -4.50
N ARG A 35 21.38 1.63 -4.35
CA ARG A 35 22.68 1.20 -4.93
C ARG A 35 23.82 2.21 -4.73
N GLY A 36 23.99 2.72 -3.51
CA GLY A 36 25.06 3.69 -3.20
C GLY A 36 24.83 5.11 -3.72
N ARG A 37 23.58 5.45 -4.08
CA ARG A 37 23.13 6.78 -4.44
C ARG A 37 21.99 7.21 -3.54
N LEU A 38 21.84 8.51 -3.32
CA LEU A 38 20.65 9.07 -2.67
C LEU A 38 19.84 9.83 -3.72
N LEU A 39 18.84 9.16 -4.32
CA LEU A 39 17.97 9.73 -5.33
C LEU A 39 16.96 10.67 -4.67
N ARG A 40 16.72 11.84 -5.24
CA ARG A 40 15.85 12.86 -4.62
C ARG A 40 14.40 12.37 -4.58
N LEU A 41 13.74 12.52 -3.43
CA LEU A 41 12.31 12.31 -3.25
C LEU A 41 11.57 13.64 -3.18
N ARG A 42 10.58 13.84 -4.05
CA ARG A 42 9.79 15.06 -4.17
C ARG A 42 8.37 14.80 -3.63
N PRO A 43 7.92 15.57 -2.62
CA PRO A 43 6.61 15.35 -2.03
C PRO A 43 5.48 15.69 -3.00
N GLY A 44 4.49 14.79 -3.08
CA GLY A 44 3.18 15.11 -3.63
C GLY A 44 2.33 15.77 -2.54
N ARG A 45 1.83 16.98 -2.77
CA ARG A 45 1.00 17.69 -1.77
C ARG A 45 -0.24 16.86 -1.43
N ALA A 46 -0.49 16.65 -0.15
CA ALA A 46 -1.57 15.82 0.38
C ALA A 46 -1.55 14.37 -0.13
N ARG A 47 -0.42 13.86 -0.64
CA ARG A 47 -0.25 12.47 -1.05
C ARG A 47 0.60 11.69 -0.04
N ARG A 48 0.28 10.42 0.10
CA ARG A 48 1.07 9.44 0.87
C ARG A 48 2.42 9.17 0.20
N LEU A 49 3.37 8.65 0.97
CA LEU A 49 4.76 8.47 0.52
C LEU A 49 4.90 7.63 -0.77
N ALA A 50 4.08 6.60 -0.94
CA ALA A 50 4.06 5.72 -2.12
C ALA A 50 3.97 6.48 -3.47
N GLN A 51 3.34 7.65 -3.45
CA GLN A 51 3.09 8.45 -4.65
C GLN A 51 3.98 9.69 -4.76
N TRP A 52 4.97 9.81 -3.89
CA TRP A 52 6.00 10.83 -4.06
C TRP A 52 6.85 10.49 -5.28
N LEU A 53 7.37 11.52 -5.95
CA LEU A 53 8.17 11.31 -7.15
C LEU A 53 9.64 11.12 -6.76
N VAL A 54 10.27 10.07 -7.28
CA VAL A 54 11.71 9.81 -7.16
C VAL A 54 12.39 10.07 -8.50
N ASP A 55 13.50 10.79 -8.46
CA ASP A 55 14.31 11.02 -9.66
C ASP A 55 14.96 9.71 -10.11
N SER A 56 14.71 9.29 -11.36
CA SER A 56 15.25 8.04 -11.89
C SER A 56 16.77 8.12 -12.08
N PRO A 57 17.53 7.07 -11.72
CA PRO A 57 18.95 6.98 -12.05
C PRO A 57 19.14 6.83 -13.56
N ALA A 58 20.34 7.09 -14.06
CA ALA A 58 20.64 7.00 -15.49
C ALA A 58 20.41 5.60 -16.08
N GLU A 59 20.65 4.56 -15.28
CA GLU A 59 20.41 3.15 -15.61
C GLU A 59 18.94 2.70 -15.45
N GLY A 60 18.07 3.58 -14.95
CA GLY A 60 16.68 3.28 -14.60
C GLY A 60 16.52 2.33 -13.41
N PHE A 61 15.27 2.08 -13.02
CA PHE A 61 14.94 1.06 -12.03
C PHE A 61 14.67 -0.25 -12.80
N GLY A 62 15.66 -1.14 -12.89
CA GLY A 62 15.45 -2.49 -13.44
C GLY A 62 15.21 -2.60 -14.96
N GLY A 63 15.80 -1.70 -15.77
CA GLY A 63 15.83 -1.78 -17.25
C GLY A 63 14.48 -1.49 -17.93
N GLY A 64 14.35 -0.34 -18.61
CA GLY A 64 13.14 0.05 -19.35
C GLY A 64 12.34 1.20 -18.74
N THR A 65 12.95 2.03 -17.88
CA THR A 65 12.46 3.38 -17.57
C THR A 65 13.35 4.35 -18.37
N GLU A 66 12.75 5.34 -19.04
CA GLU A 66 13.55 6.37 -19.71
C GLU A 66 14.41 7.11 -18.66
N PRO A 67 15.73 7.26 -18.90
CA PRO A 67 16.64 7.90 -17.96
C PRO A 67 16.23 9.34 -17.63
N GLY A 68 16.14 9.66 -16.33
CA GLY A 68 16.02 11.04 -15.84
C GLY A 68 14.60 11.59 -15.62
N GLU A 69 13.55 10.81 -15.89
CA GLU A 69 12.18 11.19 -15.51
C GLU A 69 11.88 10.81 -14.04
N ALA A 70 11.10 11.65 -13.34
CA ALA A 70 10.71 11.38 -11.97
C ALA A 70 9.44 10.50 -11.94
N VAL A 71 9.49 9.38 -11.23
CA VAL A 71 8.41 8.38 -11.20
C VAL A 71 7.87 8.21 -9.78
N PRO A 72 6.62 7.74 -9.58
CA PRO A 72 6.11 7.39 -8.25
C PRO A 72 7.03 6.41 -7.51
N LEU A 73 7.21 6.61 -6.20
CA LEU A 73 8.11 5.79 -5.38
C LEU A 73 7.76 4.30 -5.44
N ASP A 74 6.48 3.95 -5.30
CA ASP A 74 6.06 2.55 -5.36
C ASP A 74 6.32 1.90 -6.73
N TYR A 75 6.24 2.69 -7.81
CA TYR A 75 6.66 2.22 -9.12
C TYR A 75 8.17 1.92 -9.15
N ALA A 76 8.99 2.82 -8.63
CA ALA A 76 10.44 2.60 -8.54
C ALA A 76 10.81 1.39 -7.67
N LEU A 77 10.16 1.22 -6.52
CA LEU A 77 10.36 0.07 -5.62
C LEU A 77 9.96 -1.24 -6.31
N MET A 78 8.79 -1.30 -6.93
CA MET A 78 8.34 -2.48 -7.66
C MET A 78 9.29 -2.81 -8.83
N ARG A 79 9.75 -1.81 -9.58
CA ARG A 79 10.73 -2.00 -10.67
C ARG A 79 12.11 -2.42 -10.18
N ALA A 80 12.47 -2.03 -8.97
CA ALA A 80 13.67 -2.51 -8.27
C ALA A 80 13.49 -3.91 -7.64
N ASN A 81 12.29 -4.51 -7.72
CA ASN A 81 11.91 -5.74 -7.05
C ASN A 81 12.02 -5.66 -5.51
N GLU A 82 11.51 -4.56 -4.95
CA GLU A 82 11.54 -4.25 -3.52
C GLU A 82 10.12 -4.13 -2.95
N PRO A 83 9.91 -4.40 -1.64
CA PRO A 83 8.64 -4.14 -0.97
C PRO A 83 8.18 -2.68 -1.09
N LEU A 84 6.87 -2.47 -1.21
CA LEU A 84 6.27 -1.15 -1.45
C LEU A 84 6.33 -0.26 -0.20
N ALA A 85 6.14 1.06 -0.33
CA ALA A 85 6.24 1.98 0.79
C ALA A 85 5.21 1.69 1.90
N GLY A 86 4.01 1.24 1.53
CA GLY A 86 2.93 0.88 2.45
C GLY A 86 3.23 -0.34 3.35
N GLU A 87 4.14 -1.21 2.91
CA GLU A 87 4.54 -2.44 3.61
C GLU A 87 5.75 -2.24 4.53
N ARG A 88 6.26 -1.00 4.59
CA ARG A 88 7.46 -0.62 5.35
C ARG A 88 7.10 -0.01 6.70
N PHE A 89 8.09 0.05 7.59
CA PHE A 89 7.98 0.54 8.96
C PHE A 89 8.67 1.92 9.06
N PRO A 90 7.93 2.99 9.38
CA PRO A 90 8.51 4.32 9.53
C PRO A 90 9.27 4.42 10.87
N VAL A 91 10.60 4.52 10.82
CA VAL A 91 11.45 4.62 12.02
C VAL A 91 12.12 5.98 12.10
N LEU A 92 11.90 6.71 13.20
CA LEU A 92 12.58 7.95 13.54
C LEU A 92 14.06 7.68 13.80
N SER A 93 14.91 8.28 12.98
CA SER A 93 16.35 8.17 13.07
C SER A 93 16.94 9.41 13.74
N VAL A 94 17.46 9.24 14.95
CA VAL A 94 18.12 10.31 15.74
C VAL A 94 19.64 10.12 15.88
N GLY A 95 20.19 9.08 15.26
CA GLY A 95 21.60 8.72 15.33
C GLY A 95 22.10 8.14 14.01
N SER A 96 22.93 7.09 14.08
CA SER A 96 23.59 6.53 12.89
C SER A 96 22.65 5.99 11.81
N ASN A 97 21.40 5.64 12.14
CA ASN A 97 20.40 5.21 11.16
C ASN A 97 19.94 6.35 10.23
N ALA A 98 20.23 7.62 10.55
CA ALA A 98 20.04 8.74 9.62
C ALA A 98 21.19 8.91 8.61
N CYS A 99 22.30 8.16 8.76
CA CYS A 99 23.45 8.22 7.87
C CYS A 99 23.32 7.18 6.73
N PRO A 100 23.26 7.58 5.45
CA PRO A 100 23.10 6.64 4.33
C PRO A 100 24.24 5.62 4.20
N ALA A 101 25.50 6.04 4.40
CA ALA A 101 26.64 5.12 4.40
C ALA A 101 26.57 4.08 5.52
N GLN A 102 26.07 4.47 6.70
CA GLN A 102 25.85 3.52 7.79
C GLN A 102 24.81 2.47 7.41
N LEU A 103 23.66 2.91 6.89
CA LEU A 103 22.60 2.00 6.46
C LEU A 103 23.11 1.08 5.36
N LYS A 104 23.80 1.61 4.35
CA LYS A 104 24.42 0.80 3.30
C LYS A 104 25.40 -0.23 3.87
N HIS A 105 26.31 0.16 4.76
CA HIS A 105 27.25 -0.75 5.40
C HIS A 105 26.51 -1.87 6.15
N LYS A 106 25.48 -1.53 6.94
CA LYS A 106 24.65 -2.52 7.65
C LYS A 106 24.02 -3.51 6.66
N MET A 107 23.36 -3.02 5.60
CA MET A 107 22.67 -3.88 4.64
C MET A 107 23.65 -4.77 3.85
N ASP A 108 24.75 -4.20 3.35
CA ASP A 108 25.78 -4.95 2.61
C ASP A 108 26.36 -6.09 3.47
N GLY A 109 26.62 -5.83 4.76
CA GLY A 109 27.14 -6.82 5.71
C GLY A 109 26.22 -8.03 5.91
N HIS A 110 24.93 -7.90 5.56
CA HIS A 110 23.93 -8.97 5.62
C HIS A 110 23.48 -9.43 4.22
N GLY A 111 24.10 -8.94 3.14
CA GLY A 111 23.71 -9.25 1.77
C GLY A 111 22.32 -8.73 1.38
N LEU A 112 21.82 -7.71 2.08
CA LEU A 112 20.51 -7.10 1.83
C LEU A 112 20.61 -5.87 0.91
N SER A 113 19.51 -5.56 0.24
CA SER A 113 19.37 -4.34 -0.53
C SER A 113 19.33 -3.12 0.39
N SER A 114 20.11 -2.09 0.04
CA SER A 114 20.05 -0.78 0.71
C SER A 114 18.97 0.14 0.12
N THR A 115 17.93 -0.41 -0.52
CA THR A 115 16.84 0.40 -1.10
C THR A 115 15.90 0.88 0.02
N ILE A 116 16.12 2.11 0.49
CA ILE A 116 15.50 2.62 1.73
C ILE A 116 15.03 4.08 1.50
N PRO A 117 13.72 4.38 1.59
CA PRO A 117 13.23 5.74 1.64
C PRO A 117 13.65 6.43 2.95
N MET A 118 14.29 7.58 2.84
CA MET A 118 14.72 8.43 3.95
C MET A 118 14.05 9.81 3.78
N VAL A 119 13.12 10.15 4.66
CA VAL A 119 12.31 11.36 4.54
C VAL A 119 12.62 12.31 5.69
N LYS A 120 12.89 13.57 5.35
CA LYS A 120 13.01 14.64 6.35
C LYS A 120 11.63 14.98 6.89
N VAL A 121 11.47 15.00 8.21
CA VAL A 121 10.21 15.17 8.93
C VAL A 121 10.38 16.27 9.96
N ARG A 122 9.40 17.18 10.02
CA ARG A 122 9.32 18.14 11.11
C ARG A 122 8.68 17.46 12.31
N THR A 123 9.44 17.31 13.38
CA THR A 123 9.04 16.63 14.61
C THR A 123 8.80 17.65 15.72
N VAL A 124 7.72 17.47 16.49
CA VAL A 124 7.45 18.22 17.72
C VAL A 124 7.32 17.23 18.87
N GLY A 125 7.96 17.53 20.00
CA GLY A 125 7.89 16.69 21.21
C GLY A 125 9.09 15.76 21.40
N ILE A 126 10.06 15.73 20.48
CA ILE A 126 11.25 14.88 20.55
C ILE A 126 12.50 15.72 20.31
N ASP A 127 13.53 15.47 21.11
CA ASP A 127 14.87 15.99 20.88
C ASP A 127 15.94 14.88 21.01
N ILE A 128 17.18 15.19 20.66
CA ILE A 128 18.30 14.24 20.57
C ILE A 128 19.24 14.40 21.76
N GLY A 129 19.26 13.38 22.61
CA GLY A 129 20.14 13.29 23.77
C GLY A 129 21.30 12.33 23.55
N VAL A 130 22.20 12.29 24.53
CA VAL A 130 23.29 11.31 24.60
C VAL A 130 22.83 10.11 25.41
N SER A 131 22.92 8.90 24.86
CA SER A 131 22.62 7.66 25.61
C SER A 131 23.58 7.50 26.77
N ALA A 132 23.10 6.99 27.91
CA ALA A 132 23.95 6.66 29.05
C ALA A 132 24.71 5.32 28.87
N TYR A 133 25.40 5.16 27.73
CA TYR A 133 26.04 3.90 27.34
C TYR A 133 27.26 4.12 26.46
N VAL A 134 28.34 3.43 26.79
CA VAL A 134 29.56 3.39 25.99
C VAL A 134 29.47 2.23 25.01
N SER A 135 29.42 2.52 23.71
CA SER A 135 29.32 1.49 22.69
C SER A 135 30.67 0.77 22.47
N PRO A 136 30.67 -0.57 22.31
CA PRO A 136 31.83 -1.31 21.82
C PRO A 136 32.25 -0.94 20.39
N LEU A 137 31.50 -0.06 19.71
CA LEU A 137 31.89 0.54 18.45
C LEU A 137 32.82 1.76 18.63
N GLY A 138 33.09 2.18 19.87
CA GLY A 138 34.04 3.25 20.16
C GLY A 138 33.45 4.66 20.14
N TYR A 139 32.16 4.79 20.44
CA TYR A 139 31.44 6.05 20.58
C TYR A 139 30.37 5.97 21.69
N VAL A 140 29.77 7.10 22.05
CA VAL A 140 28.58 7.17 22.92
C VAL A 140 27.38 7.57 22.06
N SER A 141 26.40 6.68 21.94
CA SER A 141 25.30 6.85 20.98
C SER A 141 24.35 8.01 21.32
N SER A 142 23.58 8.44 20.32
CA SER A 142 22.40 9.28 20.51
C SER A 142 21.20 8.44 20.93
N SER A 143 20.29 9.04 21.69
CA SER A 143 18.98 8.48 22.06
C SER A 143 17.94 9.59 22.03
N PRO A 144 16.71 9.32 21.58
CA PRO A 144 15.64 10.31 21.64
C PRO A 144 15.23 10.54 23.10
N PHE A 145 14.76 11.74 23.41
CA PHE A 145 14.09 12.03 24.68
C PHE A 145 12.86 12.93 24.46
N HIS A 146 11.92 12.87 25.40
CA HIS A 146 10.69 13.63 25.38
C HIS A 146 10.96 15.12 25.65
N ALA A 147 10.59 15.97 24.69
CA ALA A 147 10.81 17.41 24.73
C ALA A 147 9.58 18.16 24.18
N PRO A 148 8.49 18.30 24.97
CA PRO A 148 7.15 18.72 24.50
C PRO A 148 7.10 19.98 23.62
N HIS A 149 8.03 20.92 23.86
CA HIS A 149 8.03 22.24 23.20
C HIS A 149 9.11 22.39 22.14
N VAL A 150 9.92 21.35 21.92
CA VAL A 150 10.99 21.38 20.92
C VAL A 150 10.42 20.97 19.57
N THR A 151 10.72 21.79 18.56
CA THR A 151 10.50 21.45 17.15
C THR A 151 11.86 21.22 16.49
N ARG A 152 12.03 20.09 15.81
CA ARG A 152 13.28 19.71 15.16
C ARG A 152 13.01 19.03 13.83
N ASP A 153 13.86 19.28 12.84
CA ASP A 153 13.83 18.52 11.60
C ASP A 153 14.68 17.25 11.79
N LEU A 154 14.05 16.09 11.70
CA LEU A 154 14.66 14.77 11.84
C LEU A 154 14.42 13.94 10.58
N PHE A 155 14.99 12.73 10.52
CA PHE A 155 14.71 11.80 9.44
C PHE A 155 13.85 10.64 9.95
N VAL A 156 12.88 10.25 9.15
CA VAL A 156 12.21 8.96 9.28
C VAL A 156 12.69 8.07 8.13
N THR A 157 13.03 6.82 8.44
CA THR A 157 13.53 5.82 7.49
C THR A 157 12.51 4.70 7.37
N TRP A 158 12.10 4.35 6.15
CA TRP A 158 11.11 3.30 5.89
C TRP A 158 11.82 1.98 5.62
N PHE A 159 12.01 1.16 6.65
CA PHE A 159 12.59 -0.17 6.51
C PHE A 159 11.52 -1.16 6.06
N ASP A 160 11.85 -2.07 5.14
CA ASP A 160 11.05 -3.29 4.99
C ASP A 160 11.28 -4.25 6.17
N ALA A 161 10.52 -5.34 6.23
CA ALA A 161 10.61 -6.29 7.33
C ALA A 161 12.03 -6.85 7.54
N THR A 162 12.73 -7.19 6.46
CA THR A 162 14.08 -7.78 6.53
C THR A 162 15.14 -6.76 6.94
N GLN A 163 15.04 -5.53 6.42
CA GLN A 163 15.91 -4.43 6.83
C GLN A 163 15.67 -4.07 8.31
N LEU A 164 14.41 -4.07 8.75
CA LEU A 164 14.05 -3.77 10.14
C LEU A 164 14.59 -4.83 11.11
N GLU A 165 14.54 -6.11 10.75
CA GLU A 165 15.13 -7.19 11.56
C GLU A 165 16.64 -6.99 11.76
N VAL A 166 17.37 -6.58 10.72
CA VAL A 166 18.80 -6.26 10.83
C VAL A 166 19.04 -5.06 11.75
N VAL A 167 18.21 -4.03 11.65
CA VAL A 167 18.31 -2.87 12.55
C VAL A 167 18.00 -3.30 13.98
N ASP A 168 16.88 -3.98 14.24
CA ASP A 168 16.51 -4.48 15.56
C ASP A 168 17.59 -5.35 16.21
N ALA A 169 18.20 -6.26 15.43
CA ALA A 169 19.31 -7.08 15.89
C ALA A 169 20.51 -6.22 16.27
N SER A 170 20.82 -5.18 15.49
CA SER A 170 21.92 -4.25 15.79
C SER A 170 21.67 -3.35 17.00
N GLU A 171 20.42 -3.11 17.37
CA GLU A 171 20.02 -2.33 18.55
C GLU A 171 19.68 -3.23 19.77
N GLY A 172 19.83 -4.56 19.64
CA GLY A 172 19.65 -5.52 20.74
C GLY A 172 18.20 -5.76 21.17
N VAL A 173 17.20 -5.41 20.34
CA VAL A 173 15.77 -5.39 20.74
C VAL A 173 15.29 -6.73 21.30
N PHE A 174 15.65 -7.84 20.65
CA PHE A 174 15.20 -9.18 21.01
C PHE A 174 16.14 -9.93 21.98
N THR A 175 17.25 -9.29 22.38
CA THR A 175 18.26 -9.91 23.25
C THR A 175 18.02 -9.51 24.70
N GLU A 176 18.06 -10.50 25.60
CA GLU A 176 18.07 -10.24 27.04
C GLU A 176 19.30 -9.41 27.40
N GLY A 177 19.09 -8.22 27.96
CA GLY A 177 20.17 -7.27 28.25
C GLY A 177 20.62 -6.38 27.07
N GLY A 178 19.96 -6.46 25.90
CA GLY A 178 20.21 -5.54 24.78
C GLY A 178 19.95 -4.07 25.11
N GLU A 179 20.44 -3.16 24.28
CA GLU A 179 20.59 -1.73 24.60
C GLU A 179 19.33 -0.90 24.41
N TYR A 180 18.45 -1.27 23.47
CA TYR A 180 17.29 -0.48 23.10
C TYR A 180 15.97 -1.27 23.14
N ASP A 181 14.89 -0.56 23.41
CA ASP A 181 13.53 -0.99 23.13
C ASP A 181 12.99 -0.24 21.91
N ARG A 182 12.32 -0.96 21.00
CA ARG A 182 11.61 -0.33 19.88
C ARG A 182 10.19 0.03 20.30
N VAL A 183 9.87 1.32 20.27
CA VAL A 183 8.57 1.87 20.65
C VAL A 183 7.85 2.44 19.44
N LEU A 184 6.52 2.41 19.42
CA LEU A 184 5.72 3.14 18.44
C LEU A 184 5.20 4.42 19.13
N LEU A 185 5.80 5.56 18.78
CA LEU A 185 5.40 6.87 19.32
C LEU A 185 4.10 7.32 18.65
N PRO A 186 3.01 7.55 19.40
CA PRO A 186 1.72 7.89 18.81
C PRO A 186 1.65 9.35 18.34
N GLY A 187 1.00 9.57 17.20
CA GLY A 187 0.77 10.90 16.63
C GLY A 187 -0.19 11.79 17.46
N THR A 188 -0.80 11.25 18.51
CA THR A 188 -1.63 11.99 19.48
C THR A 188 -0.77 12.76 20.49
N ASP A 189 0.41 12.23 20.80
CA ASP A 189 1.29 12.76 21.86
C ASP A 189 2.46 13.52 21.23
N PHE A 190 2.87 13.08 20.02
CA PHE A 190 3.97 13.66 19.24
C PHE A 190 3.46 14.08 17.87
N ARG A 191 4.07 15.11 17.27
CA ARG A 191 3.72 15.52 15.90
C ARG A 191 4.86 15.17 14.96
N PHE A 192 4.55 14.45 13.89
CA PHE A 192 5.47 14.07 12.82
C PHE A 192 4.89 14.54 11.48
N GLU A 193 5.36 15.68 10.98
CA GLU A 193 4.85 16.28 9.75
C GLU A 193 5.79 16.05 8.58
N LEU A 194 5.30 15.34 7.56
CA LEU A 194 6.01 15.15 6.30
C LEU A 194 5.93 16.41 5.43
N PRO A 195 6.91 16.64 4.53
CA PRO A 195 6.86 17.69 3.51
C PRO A 195 5.60 17.71 2.63
N SER A 196 4.87 16.60 2.49
CA SER A 196 3.58 16.55 1.78
C SER A 196 2.42 17.23 2.53
N GLY A 197 2.60 17.52 3.82
CA GLY A 197 1.56 17.94 4.77
C GLY A 197 0.87 16.79 5.51
N GLU A 198 1.30 15.54 5.28
CA GLU A 198 0.83 14.40 6.07
C GLU A 198 1.35 14.48 7.52
N LEU A 199 0.45 14.26 8.48
CA LEU A 199 0.76 14.07 9.88
C LEU A 199 0.73 12.56 10.15
N LEU A 200 1.87 11.95 10.44
CA LEU A 200 1.92 10.51 10.72
C LEU A 200 1.20 10.21 12.03
N GLY A 201 0.30 9.22 12.02
CA GLY A 201 -0.39 8.74 13.22
C GLY A 201 0.49 7.96 14.19
N GLY A 202 1.71 7.62 13.78
CA GLY A 202 2.73 7.03 14.64
C GLY A 202 4.04 6.80 13.90
N VAL A 203 5.15 6.79 14.64
CA VAL A 203 6.50 6.54 14.13
C VAL A 203 7.26 5.68 15.14
N TYR A 204 7.99 4.68 14.67
CA TYR A 204 8.84 3.88 15.54
C TYR A 204 10.06 4.67 15.99
N ALA A 205 10.55 4.43 17.20
CA ALA A 205 11.83 4.94 17.67
C ALA A 205 12.54 3.88 18.51
N TYR A 206 13.87 3.97 18.59
CA TYR A 206 14.67 3.16 19.51
C TYR A 206 14.95 3.98 20.77
N VAL A 207 14.42 3.53 21.90
CA VAL A 207 14.60 4.15 23.22
C VAL A 207 15.64 3.37 24.00
N HIS A 208 16.66 4.05 24.48
CA HIS A 208 17.79 3.40 25.14
C HIS A 208 17.43 2.93 26.56
N ARG A 209 17.66 1.66 26.90
CA ARG A 209 17.29 1.06 28.20
C ARG A 209 18.01 1.66 29.40
N TYR A 210 19.18 2.24 29.17
CA TYR A 210 19.97 2.91 30.20
C TYR A 210 19.59 4.39 30.41
N GLY A 211 18.60 4.90 29.66
CA GLY A 211 18.24 6.32 29.66
C GLY A 211 19.28 7.19 28.95
N VAL A 212 19.30 8.47 29.31
CA VAL A 212 20.17 9.50 28.71
C VAL A 212 21.06 10.15 29.76
N LEU A 213 22.20 10.69 29.34
CA LEU A 213 23.03 11.54 30.19
C LEU A 213 22.33 12.88 30.41
N HIS A 214 22.49 13.48 31.59
CA HIS A 214 22.04 14.85 31.85
C HIS A 214 23.20 15.85 31.89
N ASP A 215 22.89 17.13 31.68
CA ASP A 215 23.86 18.25 31.67
C ASP A 215 24.27 18.76 33.06
N GLY A 216 23.75 18.14 34.13
CA GLY A 216 23.99 18.52 35.53
C GLY A 216 22.83 19.27 36.17
N THR A 217 21.88 19.75 35.37
CA THR A 217 20.61 20.36 35.84
C THR A 217 19.48 19.34 35.99
N GLY A 218 19.74 18.08 35.61
CA GLY A 218 18.72 17.04 35.45
C GLY A 218 18.11 16.99 34.04
N THR A 219 18.41 17.98 33.19
CA THR A 219 17.96 18.01 31.78
C THR A 219 18.83 17.09 30.92
N PRO A 220 18.24 16.30 30.00
CA PRO A 220 19.00 15.52 29.03
C PRO A 220 20.05 16.34 28.27
N ARG A 221 21.28 15.81 28.21
CA ARG A 221 22.42 16.43 27.54
C ARG A 221 22.29 16.27 26.02
N PRO A 222 22.43 17.36 25.23
CA PRO A 222 22.36 17.28 23.77
C PRO A 222 23.60 16.63 23.16
N HIS A 223 23.41 15.93 22.02
CA HIS A 223 24.50 15.30 21.28
C HIS A 223 25.09 16.22 20.18
N ASN A 224 26.04 17.08 20.55
CA ASN A 224 26.64 18.09 19.65
C ASN A 224 27.83 17.59 18.80
N GLY A 225 27.93 16.27 18.61
CA GLY A 225 28.97 15.60 17.84
C GLY A 225 30.01 14.89 18.71
N GLU A 226 30.48 13.74 18.24
CA GLU A 226 31.21 12.76 19.05
C GLU A 226 32.51 13.31 19.66
N ARG A 227 33.37 13.95 18.86
CA ARG A 227 34.64 14.49 19.34
C ARG A 227 34.47 15.49 20.49
N ARG A 228 33.46 16.36 20.37
CA ARG A 228 33.16 17.37 21.39
C ARG A 228 32.60 16.69 22.64
N LEU A 229 31.65 15.78 22.46
CA LEU A 229 31.06 15.01 23.55
C LEU A 229 32.13 14.28 24.36
N LEU A 230 32.99 13.49 23.70
CA LEU A 230 34.04 12.73 24.37
C LEU A 230 35.03 13.64 25.09
N THR A 231 35.43 14.76 24.49
CA THR A 231 36.30 15.76 25.16
C THR A 231 35.66 16.25 26.47
N GLU A 232 34.37 16.59 26.44
CA GLU A 232 33.65 17.07 27.62
C GLU A 232 33.49 15.96 28.68
N LEU A 233 33.08 14.75 28.28
CA LEU A 233 32.93 13.61 29.19
C LEU A 233 34.24 13.24 29.87
N LEU A 234 35.34 13.24 29.11
CA LEU A 234 36.68 13.00 29.63
C LEU A 234 37.11 14.11 30.56
N ALA A 235 36.85 15.38 30.28
CA ALA A 235 37.17 16.48 31.20
C ALA A 235 36.42 16.37 32.54
N GLU A 236 35.17 15.94 32.49
CA GLU A 236 34.27 15.86 33.64
C GLU A 236 34.50 14.63 34.55
N SER A 237 34.98 13.49 34.01
CA SER A 237 35.22 12.28 34.80
C SER A 237 36.68 11.84 34.77
N ARG A 238 37.33 11.92 35.94
CA ARG A 238 38.70 11.39 36.13
C ARG A 238 38.78 9.89 35.84
N ARG A 239 37.77 9.12 36.26
CA ARG A 239 37.74 7.66 36.08
C ARG A 239 37.59 7.28 34.61
N LEU A 240 36.81 8.03 33.83
CA LEU A 240 36.76 7.82 32.38
C LEU A 240 38.14 8.05 31.74
N ARG A 241 38.86 9.11 32.11
CA ARG A 241 40.23 9.34 31.60
C ARG A 241 41.19 8.22 31.94
N GLU A 242 41.16 7.75 33.19
CA GLU A 242 42.03 6.65 33.64
C GLU A 242 41.82 5.36 32.84
N TRP A 243 40.60 5.08 32.38
CA TRP A 243 40.28 3.82 31.70
C TRP A 243 40.31 3.91 30.18
N PHE A 244 39.89 5.05 29.61
CA PHE A 244 39.72 5.23 28.17
C PHE A 244 40.78 6.15 27.55
N GLY A 245 41.57 6.86 28.36
CA GLY A 245 42.58 7.82 27.89
C GLY A 245 42.10 9.28 27.94
N ASP A 246 43.00 10.19 27.59
CA ASP A 246 42.80 11.64 27.74
C ASP A 246 42.23 12.32 26.48
N THR A 247 42.12 11.60 25.37
CA THR A 247 41.66 12.14 24.08
C THR A 247 40.49 11.32 23.52
N PRO A 248 39.61 11.93 22.69
CA PRO A 248 38.56 11.19 21.98
C PRO A 248 39.08 10.02 21.16
N GLU A 249 40.24 10.17 20.51
CA GLU A 249 40.91 9.12 19.73
C GLU A 249 41.30 7.93 20.61
N GLN A 250 41.88 8.18 21.78
CA GLN A 250 42.20 7.12 22.74
C GLN A 250 40.92 6.46 23.26
N PHE A 251 39.90 7.26 23.63
CA PHE A 251 38.63 6.73 24.11
C PHE A 251 38.02 5.76 23.10
N SER A 252 37.92 6.21 21.85
CA SER A 252 37.35 5.43 20.77
C SER A 252 38.15 4.14 20.52
N SER A 253 39.48 4.24 20.47
CA SER A 253 40.35 3.09 20.24
C SER A 253 40.31 2.06 21.38
N GLN A 254 40.19 2.50 22.64
CA GLN A 254 40.15 1.60 23.80
C GLN A 254 38.79 0.94 23.99
N ALA A 255 37.71 1.68 23.70
CA ALA A 255 36.35 1.14 23.75
C ALA A 255 36.09 0.12 22.62
N ARG A 256 36.68 0.32 21.43
CA ARG A 256 36.37 -0.49 20.25
C ARG A 256 36.71 -1.97 20.46
N GLY A 257 35.68 -2.82 20.44
CA GLY A 257 35.79 -4.27 20.63
C GLY A 257 36.03 -4.72 22.08
N ASN A 258 36.03 -3.81 23.07
CA ASN A 258 36.28 -4.13 24.47
C ASN A 258 34.99 -4.03 25.30
N GLU A 259 34.13 -5.05 25.17
CA GLU A 259 32.81 -5.09 25.82
C GLU A 259 32.88 -4.90 27.34
N GLN A 260 33.83 -5.54 28.02
CA GLN A 260 33.99 -5.43 29.48
C GLN A 260 34.33 -4.00 29.92
N LEU A 261 35.19 -3.32 29.18
CA LEU A 261 35.53 -1.93 29.46
C LEU A 261 34.35 -1.00 29.20
N CYS A 262 33.63 -1.20 28.10
CA CYS A 262 32.41 -0.48 27.76
C CYS A 262 31.33 -0.63 28.83
N GLU A 263 31.04 -1.85 29.29
CA GLU A 263 30.12 -2.09 30.40
C GLU A 263 30.55 -1.38 31.69
N LYS A 264 31.86 -1.37 31.97
CA LYS A 264 32.43 -0.66 33.12
C LYS A 264 32.21 0.86 33.00
N GLY A 265 32.41 1.43 31.82
CA GLY A 265 32.13 2.84 31.53
C GLY A 265 30.64 3.17 31.62
N THR A 266 29.77 2.31 31.07
CA THR A 266 28.31 2.44 31.18
C THR A 266 27.84 2.43 32.63
N ARG A 267 28.34 1.49 33.45
CA ARG A 267 28.05 1.46 34.90
C ARG A 267 28.53 2.73 35.60
N LEU A 268 29.69 3.25 35.22
CA LEU A 268 30.25 4.46 35.82
C LEU A 268 29.34 5.68 35.65
N PHE A 269 28.66 5.84 34.51
CA PHE A 269 27.70 6.95 34.35
C PHE A 269 26.61 6.94 35.42
N ARG A 270 26.12 5.75 35.79
CA ARG A 270 25.13 5.59 36.86
C ARG A 270 25.76 5.82 38.23
N ASP A 271 26.94 5.26 38.48
CA ASP A 271 27.65 5.40 39.77
C ASP A 271 28.03 6.85 40.07
N GLU A 272 28.30 7.65 39.03
CA GLU A 272 28.53 9.10 39.13
C GLU A 272 27.22 9.92 39.13
N GLY A 273 26.05 9.26 39.09
CA GLY A 273 24.74 9.90 39.12
C GLY A 273 24.47 10.80 37.92
N ARG A 274 24.95 10.45 36.72
CA ARG A 274 24.88 11.28 35.49
C ARG A 274 23.70 10.93 34.57
N THR A 275 22.88 9.96 34.96
CA THR A 275 21.83 9.37 34.12
C THR A 275 20.45 9.89 34.51
N THR A 276 19.58 10.12 33.53
CA THR A 276 18.17 10.47 33.73
C THR A 276 17.30 9.69 32.73
N PRO A 277 16.02 9.41 33.02
CA PRO A 277 15.10 8.85 32.04
C PRO A 277 14.97 9.74 30.80
N SER A 278 14.75 9.11 29.65
CA SER A 278 14.43 9.80 28.40
C SER A 278 13.01 10.40 28.41
N GLY A 279 12.12 9.90 29.26
CA GLY A 279 10.70 10.27 29.28
C GLY A 279 9.88 9.57 28.20
N LEU A 280 10.45 8.58 27.51
CA LEU A 280 9.79 7.78 26.48
C LEU A 280 9.56 6.32 26.92
N GLU A 281 10.06 5.94 28.09
CA GLU A 281 9.96 4.58 28.65
C GLU A 281 8.50 4.14 28.84
N GLY A 282 7.59 5.07 29.08
CA GLY A 282 6.15 4.80 29.21
C GLY A 282 5.47 4.30 27.93
N HIS A 283 6.13 4.42 26.76
CA HIS A 283 5.62 3.92 25.48
C HIS A 283 6.17 2.54 25.11
N VAL A 284 7.02 1.93 25.95
CA VAL A 284 7.59 0.61 25.68
C VAL A 284 6.48 -0.46 25.79
N PRO A 285 6.18 -1.17 24.69
CA PRO A 285 5.16 -2.21 24.71
C PRO A 285 5.72 -3.52 25.31
N GLU A 286 4.84 -4.42 25.76
CA GLU A 286 5.25 -5.77 26.19
C GLU A 286 5.94 -6.57 25.06
N ARG A 287 5.58 -6.28 23.81
CA ARG A 287 6.20 -6.84 22.60
C ARG A 287 6.35 -5.76 21.55
N PRO A 288 7.46 -5.74 20.78
CA PRO A 288 7.64 -4.76 19.71
C PRO A 288 6.45 -4.78 18.73
N ALA A 289 5.85 -3.60 18.52
CA ALA A 289 4.76 -3.47 17.55
C ALA A 289 5.27 -3.75 16.13
N ALA A 290 4.36 -4.25 15.29
CA ALA A 290 4.63 -4.65 13.90
C ALA A 290 3.58 -4.09 12.93
N VAL A 291 3.12 -2.86 13.20
CA VAL A 291 2.22 -2.08 12.34
C VAL A 291 3.02 -1.44 11.21
N VAL A 292 2.64 -1.73 9.96
CA VAL A 292 3.24 -1.12 8.76
C VAL A 292 2.62 0.23 8.44
N TYR A 293 3.28 1.02 7.60
CA TYR A 293 2.87 2.39 7.24
C TYR A 293 1.41 2.50 6.76
N ASP A 294 0.92 1.57 5.94
CA ASP A 294 -0.47 1.58 5.45
C ASP A 294 -1.53 1.36 6.54
N ASP A 295 -1.15 0.73 7.65
CA ASP A 295 -2.05 0.51 8.78
C ASP A 295 -1.96 1.66 9.82
N ILE A 296 -0.93 2.51 9.72
CA ILE A 296 -0.79 3.75 10.50
C ILE A 296 -1.61 4.85 9.81
N GLN A 297 -2.80 5.10 10.36
CA GLN A 297 -3.69 6.15 9.84
C GLN A 297 -3.12 7.54 10.10
N PRO A 298 -3.13 8.46 9.11
CA PRO A 298 -2.72 9.85 9.32
C PRO A 298 -3.51 10.53 10.42
N ALA A 299 -2.82 11.34 11.23
CA ALA A 299 -3.40 12.20 12.25
C ALA A 299 -4.02 13.49 11.67
N ASN A 300 -3.99 13.67 10.34
CA ASN A 300 -4.62 14.81 9.68
C ASN A 300 -6.13 14.89 10.02
N PRO A 301 -6.67 16.10 10.22
CA PRO A 301 -8.11 16.30 10.28
C PRO A 301 -8.79 15.79 9.00
N LEU A 302 -9.91 15.09 9.17
CA LEU A 302 -10.71 14.61 8.04
C LEU A 302 -11.58 15.74 7.48
N PRO A 303 -11.57 15.98 6.15
CA PRO A 303 -12.52 16.90 5.53
C PRO A 303 -13.97 16.46 5.75
N ALA A 304 -14.89 17.42 5.84
CA ALA A 304 -16.31 17.13 6.03
C ALA A 304 -16.85 16.24 4.89
N GLY A 305 -17.59 15.17 5.25
CA GLY A 305 -18.15 14.21 4.31
C GLY A 305 -17.12 13.32 3.60
N SER A 306 -15.90 13.26 4.10
CA SER A 306 -14.85 12.35 3.62
C SER A 306 -14.53 11.28 4.65
N HIS A 307 -13.99 10.17 4.16
CA HIS A 307 -13.59 9.02 4.96
C HIS A 307 -12.16 8.63 4.60
N ARG A 308 -11.44 8.11 5.59
CA ARG A 308 -10.08 7.61 5.48
C ARG A 308 -10.09 6.21 4.86
N VAL A 309 -9.25 6.00 3.85
CA VAL A 309 -9.10 4.69 3.21
C VAL A 309 -8.31 3.75 4.12
N ALA A 310 -8.86 2.58 4.40
CA ALA A 310 -8.19 1.47 5.05
C ALA A 310 -8.07 0.26 4.10
N ARG A 311 -7.16 -0.67 4.39
CA ARG A 311 -7.01 -1.90 3.62
C ARG A 311 -8.12 -2.88 3.95
N THR A 312 -8.59 -3.61 2.95
CA THR A 312 -9.37 -4.83 3.20
C THR A 312 -8.43 -5.95 3.64
N PRO A 313 -8.84 -6.86 4.55
CA PRO A 313 -7.99 -7.97 4.99
C PRO A 313 -7.67 -8.93 3.83
N ASP A 314 -6.44 -9.42 3.77
CA ASP A 314 -6.00 -10.35 2.71
C ASP A 314 -6.82 -11.64 2.65
N THR A 315 -7.43 -12.05 3.77
CA THR A 315 -8.28 -13.25 3.86
C THR A 315 -9.70 -13.02 3.37
N TYR A 316 -10.08 -11.80 2.98
CA TYR A 316 -11.44 -11.47 2.61
C TYR A 316 -11.79 -11.94 1.18
N ASP A 317 -12.81 -12.80 1.06
CA ASP A 317 -13.35 -13.23 -0.23
C ASP A 317 -14.30 -12.16 -0.81
N GLN A 318 -13.77 -11.41 -1.77
CA GLN A 318 -14.45 -10.36 -2.53
C GLN A 318 -15.57 -10.90 -3.45
N ARG A 319 -15.65 -12.23 -3.62
CA ARG A 319 -16.60 -12.95 -4.48
C ARG A 319 -16.61 -12.45 -5.92
N GLY A 320 -15.44 -11.99 -6.40
CA GLY A 320 -15.27 -11.51 -7.77
C GLY A 320 -15.89 -10.14 -8.00
N SER A 321 -15.88 -9.24 -7.02
CA SER A 321 -16.33 -7.86 -7.21
C SER A 321 -15.51 -6.91 -6.37
N GLY A 322 -15.30 -5.67 -6.83
CA GLY A 322 -14.74 -4.63 -5.97
C GLY A 322 -15.70 -4.31 -4.82
N VAL A 323 -15.24 -4.48 -3.59
CA VAL A 323 -16.02 -4.28 -2.37
C VAL A 323 -15.45 -3.13 -1.54
N VAL A 324 -16.36 -2.39 -0.91
CA VAL A 324 -16.03 -1.61 0.28
C VAL A 324 -16.69 -2.20 1.51
N ARG A 325 -15.97 -2.16 2.62
CA ARG A 325 -16.46 -2.65 3.90
C ARG A 325 -16.67 -1.47 4.84
N LEU A 326 -17.89 -1.38 5.36
CA LEU A 326 -18.35 -0.30 6.21
C LEU A 326 -18.70 -0.85 7.59
N SER A 327 -18.52 -0.02 8.62
CA SER A 327 -19.12 -0.27 9.94
C SER A 327 -20.64 -0.24 9.86
N ALA A 328 -21.30 -0.87 10.83
CA ALA A 328 -22.76 -0.88 10.91
C ALA A 328 -23.35 0.54 10.94
N GLY A 329 -22.72 1.43 11.70
CA GLY A 329 -23.21 2.78 11.85
C GLY A 329 -22.90 3.69 10.66
N LEU A 330 -21.75 3.56 9.99
CA LEU A 330 -21.52 4.30 8.74
C LEU A 330 -22.48 3.85 7.63
N ALA A 331 -22.77 2.55 7.57
CA ALA A 331 -23.79 2.03 6.65
C ALA A 331 -25.17 2.62 6.95
N ALA A 332 -25.54 2.81 8.22
CA ALA A 332 -26.80 3.46 8.62
C ALA A 332 -26.85 4.94 8.19
N ASP A 333 -25.76 5.70 8.39
CA ASP A 333 -25.67 7.10 7.95
C ASP A 333 -25.84 7.24 6.43
N LEU A 334 -25.37 6.25 5.67
CA LEU A 334 -25.55 6.17 4.22
C LEU A 334 -26.89 5.54 3.78
N ARG A 335 -27.80 5.23 4.71
CA ARG A 335 -29.10 4.57 4.50
C ARG A 335 -29.03 3.16 3.90
N HIS A 336 -28.08 2.36 4.41
CA HIS A 336 -27.84 0.96 4.03
C HIS A 336 -27.76 0.74 2.51
N PRO A 337 -26.82 1.42 1.82
CA PRO A 337 -26.68 1.28 0.39
C PRO A 337 -26.20 -0.12 0.00
N GLU A 338 -26.73 -0.68 -1.10
CA GLU A 338 -26.16 -1.90 -1.70
C GLU A 338 -24.89 -1.59 -2.51
N HIS A 339 -24.81 -0.38 -3.07
CA HIS A 339 -23.69 0.07 -3.91
C HIS A 339 -23.32 1.51 -3.53
N VAL A 340 -22.05 1.84 -3.71
CA VAL A 340 -21.56 3.22 -3.54
C VAL A 340 -20.62 3.59 -4.66
N VAL A 341 -20.48 4.89 -4.90
CA VAL A 341 -19.39 5.46 -5.67
C VAL A 341 -18.34 6.00 -4.72
N LEU A 342 -17.10 5.61 -4.97
CA LEU A 342 -15.92 6.16 -4.32
C LEU A 342 -15.31 7.22 -5.22
N GLN A 343 -14.93 8.35 -4.65
CA GLN A 343 -14.23 9.41 -5.36
C GLN A 343 -13.05 9.87 -4.53
N ASN A 344 -11.93 10.15 -5.19
CA ASN A 344 -10.75 10.68 -4.51
C ASN A 344 -11.05 12.11 -3.99
N ALA A 345 -11.09 12.29 -2.68
CA ALA A 345 -11.45 13.55 -2.04
C ALA A 345 -10.30 14.57 -2.05
N GLN A 346 -9.17 14.27 -2.69
CA GLN A 346 -8.03 15.17 -2.83
C GLN A 346 -7.92 15.75 -4.24
N VAL A 347 -8.56 15.15 -5.24
CA VAL A 347 -8.61 15.68 -6.61
C VAL A 347 -9.32 17.05 -6.59
N PRO A 348 -8.84 18.06 -7.34
CA PRO A 348 -9.50 19.37 -7.41
C PRO A 348 -10.98 19.26 -7.81
N PRO A 349 -11.89 20.09 -7.27
CA PRO A 349 -13.33 19.98 -7.50
C PRO A 349 -13.72 19.88 -8.99
N ALA A 350 -13.05 20.64 -9.85
CA ALA A 350 -13.27 20.64 -11.30
C ALA A 350 -13.09 19.27 -11.98
N ARG A 351 -12.35 18.35 -11.36
CA ARG A 351 -12.09 16.99 -11.85
C ARG A 351 -12.65 15.89 -10.93
N ARG A 352 -12.90 16.22 -9.66
CA ARG A 352 -13.38 15.28 -8.62
C ARG A 352 -14.71 14.63 -8.97
N GLU A 353 -15.65 15.38 -9.52
CA GLU A 353 -16.98 14.88 -9.86
C GLU A 353 -16.97 13.80 -10.95
N ARG A 354 -15.86 13.67 -11.67
CA ARG A 354 -15.73 12.86 -12.89
C ARG A 354 -14.78 11.68 -12.75
N LEU A 355 -14.11 11.49 -11.62
CA LEU A 355 -13.28 10.31 -11.39
C LEU A 355 -13.84 9.56 -10.18
N GLY A 356 -14.30 8.34 -10.40
CA GLY A 356 -14.74 7.48 -9.31
C GLY A 356 -14.91 6.03 -9.72
N ALA A 357 -15.18 5.20 -8.72
CA ALA A 357 -15.32 3.76 -8.87
C ALA A 357 -16.61 3.28 -8.21
N LEU A 358 -17.39 2.47 -8.93
CA LEU A 358 -18.58 1.82 -8.40
C LEU A 358 -18.19 0.57 -7.60
N ALA A 359 -18.60 0.51 -6.34
CA ALA A 359 -18.29 -0.58 -5.43
C ALA A 359 -19.55 -1.24 -4.86
N ASN A 360 -19.46 -2.53 -4.55
CA ASN A 360 -20.45 -3.21 -3.74
C ASN A 360 -20.20 -2.93 -2.26
N VAL A 361 -21.27 -2.75 -1.48
CA VAL A 361 -21.15 -2.49 -0.05
C VAL A 361 -21.30 -3.79 0.74
N VAL A 362 -20.41 -3.98 1.70
CA VAL A 362 -20.52 -5.02 2.71
C VAL A 362 -20.44 -4.38 4.09
N VAL A 363 -21.49 -4.59 4.89
CA VAL A 363 -21.47 -4.20 6.30
C VAL A 363 -20.71 -5.28 7.06
N ALA A 364 -19.54 -4.91 7.58
CA ALA A 364 -18.62 -5.83 8.24
C ALA A 364 -18.87 -5.82 9.75
N PRO A 365 -19.36 -6.93 10.36
CA PRO A 365 -19.67 -6.98 11.79
C PRO A 365 -18.44 -6.92 12.70
N GLU A 366 -17.25 -7.22 12.17
CA GLU A 366 -15.99 -7.14 12.93
C GLU A 366 -15.39 -5.74 13.05
N LEU A 367 -15.91 -4.77 12.27
CA LEU A 367 -15.50 -3.38 12.40
C LEU A 367 -16.20 -2.76 13.61
N ASP A 368 -15.51 -1.82 14.27
CA ASP A 368 -16.12 -1.02 15.32
C ASP A 368 -17.41 -0.37 14.77
N PRO A 369 -18.58 -0.67 15.36
CA PRO A 369 -19.86 -0.16 14.88
C PRO A 369 -19.95 1.37 14.93
N ASP A 370 -19.13 2.03 15.76
CA ASP A 370 -19.10 3.49 15.94
C ASP A 370 -18.07 4.19 15.04
N ASP A 371 -17.25 3.45 14.30
CA ASP A 371 -16.32 4.05 13.35
C ASP A 371 -17.09 4.70 12.19
N ARG A 372 -17.01 6.02 12.06
CA ARG A 372 -17.52 6.81 10.92
C ARG A 372 -16.41 7.37 10.04
N ARG A 373 -15.16 7.18 10.46
CA ARG A 373 -13.99 7.83 9.89
C ARG A 373 -13.33 6.97 8.84
N THR A 374 -13.34 5.65 8.98
CA THR A 374 -12.65 4.76 8.06
C THR A 374 -13.59 3.98 7.14
N VAL A 375 -13.09 3.66 5.95
CA VAL A 375 -13.73 2.76 4.99
C VAL A 375 -12.67 1.81 4.46
N GLN A 376 -12.87 0.51 4.58
CA GLN A 376 -11.97 -0.46 3.98
C GLN A 376 -12.27 -0.59 2.49
N VAL A 377 -11.27 -0.36 1.64
CA VAL A 377 -11.41 -0.33 0.18
C VAL A 377 -10.47 -1.34 -0.45
N ASP A 378 -11.02 -2.20 -1.30
CA ASP A 378 -10.22 -3.18 -2.05
C ASP A 378 -9.16 -2.50 -2.94
N ARG A 379 -8.03 -3.19 -3.11
CA ARG A 379 -6.90 -2.70 -3.93
C ARG A 379 -7.32 -2.33 -5.35
N SER A 380 -8.19 -3.11 -6.01
CA SER A 380 -8.65 -2.80 -7.37
C SER A 380 -9.42 -1.47 -7.43
N LEU A 381 -10.27 -1.19 -6.43
CA LEU A 381 -11.00 0.07 -6.32
C LEU A 381 -10.07 1.23 -5.99
N ARG A 382 -9.05 1.01 -5.16
CA ARG A 382 -8.00 2.01 -4.89
C ARG A 382 -7.23 2.39 -6.17
N ILE A 383 -6.88 1.40 -7.00
CA ILE A 383 -6.26 1.61 -8.32
C ILE A 383 -7.20 2.39 -9.27
N CYS A 384 -8.52 2.16 -9.20
CA CYS A 384 -9.48 2.88 -10.05
C CYS A 384 -9.40 4.40 -9.85
N ILE A 385 -9.32 4.85 -8.59
CA ILE A 385 -9.39 6.28 -8.23
C ILE A 385 -8.05 6.89 -7.82
N GLY A 386 -6.97 6.09 -7.86
CA GLY A 386 -5.63 6.53 -7.50
C GLY A 386 -5.52 6.96 -6.05
N VAL A 387 -5.87 6.10 -5.09
CA VAL A 387 -5.73 6.42 -3.65
C VAL A 387 -4.92 5.37 -2.93
N GLU A 388 -4.13 5.80 -1.94
CA GLU A 388 -3.45 4.90 -1.01
C GLU A 388 -4.19 4.77 0.33
N PRO A 389 -3.92 3.71 1.12
CA PRO A 389 -4.41 3.63 2.49
C PRO A 389 -3.91 4.85 3.28
N GLY A 390 -4.79 5.45 4.06
CA GLY A 390 -4.56 6.72 4.74
C GLY A 390 -4.98 7.97 3.93
N GLU A 391 -5.30 7.86 2.65
CA GLU A 391 -5.86 9.00 1.89
C GLU A 391 -7.37 9.15 2.09
N ASP A 392 -7.90 10.29 1.68
CA ASP A 392 -9.30 10.65 1.88
C ASP A 392 -10.15 10.36 0.64
N ILE A 393 -11.32 9.76 0.84
CA ILE A 393 -12.31 9.50 -0.19
C ILE A 393 -13.68 10.05 0.20
N ALA A 394 -14.45 10.45 -0.81
CA ALA A 394 -15.88 10.67 -0.66
C ALA A 394 -16.63 9.38 -1.03
N VAL A 395 -17.65 9.05 -0.25
CA VAL A 395 -18.50 7.88 -0.46
C VAL A 395 -19.93 8.35 -0.68
N ARG A 396 -20.54 7.94 -1.80
CA ARG A 396 -21.91 8.33 -2.16
C ARG A 396 -22.76 7.09 -2.49
N PRO A 397 -23.98 6.95 -1.95
CA PRO A 397 -24.89 5.87 -2.32
C PRO A 397 -25.15 5.85 -3.83
N ALA A 398 -25.23 4.66 -4.40
CA ALA A 398 -25.60 4.42 -5.79
C ALA A 398 -26.62 3.27 -5.88
N ALA A 399 -27.46 3.31 -6.91
CA ALA A 399 -28.49 2.31 -7.15
C ALA A 399 -28.38 1.74 -8.57
N LEU A 400 -28.35 0.41 -8.67
CA LEU A 400 -28.50 -0.26 -9.95
C LEU A 400 -29.99 -0.29 -10.36
N PRO A 401 -30.31 -0.23 -11.67
CA PRO A 401 -31.66 -0.44 -12.15
C PRO A 401 -32.22 -1.78 -11.68
N ARG A 402 -33.42 -1.76 -11.07
CA ARG A 402 -34.05 -2.93 -10.43
C ARG A 402 -34.12 -4.14 -11.38
N THR A 403 -33.24 -5.13 -11.18
CA THR A 403 -33.36 -6.44 -11.82
C THR A 403 -34.15 -7.39 -10.92
N ARG A 404 -35.43 -7.58 -11.24
CA ARG A 404 -36.28 -8.57 -10.56
C ARG A 404 -35.65 -9.97 -10.70
N ARG A 405 -35.28 -10.61 -9.57
CA ARG A 405 -35.53 -12.04 -9.19
C ARG A 405 -34.39 -12.66 -8.34
N ARG A 406 -34.58 -12.71 -7.01
CA ARG A 406 -33.71 -13.37 -6.01
C ARG A 406 -33.38 -14.85 -6.33
N TRP A 407 -34.30 -15.58 -6.97
CA TRP A 407 -34.09 -17.00 -7.29
C TRP A 407 -32.92 -17.27 -8.25
N ARG A 408 -32.54 -16.29 -9.09
CA ARG A 408 -31.44 -16.44 -10.05
C ARG A 408 -30.09 -16.57 -9.35
N ASN A 409 -29.89 -15.95 -8.19
CA ASN A 409 -28.64 -16.07 -7.43
C ASN A 409 -28.50 -17.47 -6.81
N ALA A 410 -29.61 -18.07 -6.37
CA ALA A 410 -29.60 -19.45 -5.86
C ALA A 410 -29.23 -20.47 -6.94
N LEU A 411 -29.65 -20.23 -8.19
CA LEU A 411 -29.41 -21.14 -9.31
C LEU A 411 -28.03 -20.96 -9.99
N PHE A 412 -27.55 -19.71 -10.12
CA PHE A 412 -26.35 -19.38 -10.90
C PHE A 412 -25.13 -18.95 -10.06
N GLY A 413 -25.26 -18.83 -8.73
CA GLY A 413 -24.21 -18.32 -7.85
C GLY A 413 -24.15 -16.79 -7.78
N PRO A 414 -23.11 -16.20 -7.16
CA PRO A 414 -22.89 -14.74 -7.15
C PRO A 414 -22.47 -14.23 -8.54
N LEU A 415 -22.60 -12.92 -8.76
CA LEU A 415 -22.13 -12.26 -9.99
C LEU A 415 -20.63 -12.05 -9.90
N ASN A 416 -19.90 -12.47 -10.94
CA ASN A 416 -18.50 -12.12 -11.12
C ASN A 416 -18.41 -10.84 -11.97
N TYR A 417 -17.56 -9.92 -11.52
CA TYR A 417 -17.33 -8.61 -12.12
C TYR A 417 -15.83 -8.43 -12.38
N VAL A 418 -15.52 -7.86 -13.54
CA VAL A 418 -14.19 -7.32 -13.81
C VAL A 418 -14.33 -5.81 -13.97
N THR A 419 -13.59 -5.06 -13.14
CA THR A 419 -13.51 -3.61 -13.27
C THR A 419 -12.45 -3.28 -14.31
N CYS A 420 -12.84 -2.51 -15.32
CA CYS A 420 -11.97 -2.17 -16.45
C CYS A 420 -11.79 -0.65 -16.58
N ARG A 421 -10.61 -0.24 -17.03
CA ARG A 421 -10.32 1.13 -17.47
C ARG A 421 -10.87 1.35 -18.87
N VAL A 422 -11.66 2.39 -19.06
CA VAL A 422 -12.21 2.71 -20.38
C VAL A 422 -11.15 3.38 -21.23
N GLN A 423 -10.95 2.82 -22.43
CA GLN A 423 -10.09 3.36 -23.48
C GLN A 423 -10.95 3.79 -24.67
N ASP A 424 -10.50 4.83 -25.38
CA ASP A 424 -11.16 5.29 -26.61
C ASP A 424 -11.05 4.17 -27.67
N GLY A 425 -12.19 3.80 -28.27
CA GLY A 425 -12.29 2.74 -29.26
C GLY A 425 -11.30 2.93 -30.42
N ASP A 426 -10.80 1.82 -30.96
CA ASP A 426 -9.96 1.89 -32.16
C ASP A 426 -10.81 2.26 -33.39
N ARG A 427 -10.21 2.95 -34.35
CA ARG A 427 -10.89 3.38 -35.59
C ARG A 427 -11.49 2.21 -36.36
N ALA A 428 -10.88 1.02 -36.30
CA ALA A 428 -11.40 -0.17 -36.97
C ALA A 428 -12.72 -0.69 -36.35
N SER A 429 -12.93 -0.43 -35.06
CA SER A 429 -14.14 -0.80 -34.32
C SER A 429 -15.13 0.34 -34.14
N ALA A 430 -14.79 1.53 -34.62
CA ALA A 430 -15.63 2.71 -34.50
C ALA A 430 -17.02 2.42 -35.10
N GLU A 431 -18.04 3.07 -34.53
CA GLU A 431 -19.45 2.96 -34.98
C GLU A 431 -20.14 1.62 -34.72
N HIS A 432 -19.45 0.63 -34.12
CA HIS A 432 -20.06 -0.62 -33.69
C HIS A 432 -20.40 -0.57 -32.20
N GLU A 433 -21.62 -0.96 -31.83
CA GLU A 433 -22.07 -1.04 -30.41
C GLU A 433 -21.54 -2.31 -29.72
N VAL A 434 -20.22 -2.46 -29.70
CA VAL A 434 -19.49 -3.59 -29.11
C VAL A 434 -18.47 -3.09 -28.09
N CYS A 435 -18.06 -3.96 -27.17
CA CYS A 435 -16.90 -3.72 -26.31
C CYS A 435 -15.76 -4.65 -26.67
N LEU A 436 -14.54 -4.10 -26.79
CA LEU A 436 -13.35 -4.92 -27.04
C LEU A 436 -12.63 -5.19 -25.72
N LEU A 437 -12.35 -6.46 -25.46
CA LEU A 437 -11.70 -6.96 -24.25
C LEU A 437 -10.55 -7.90 -24.61
N ASP A 438 -9.49 -7.92 -23.80
CA ASP A 438 -8.43 -8.92 -23.97
C ASP A 438 -8.91 -10.35 -23.62
N ALA A 439 -8.13 -11.35 -24.03
CA ALA A 439 -8.47 -12.76 -23.85
C ALA A 439 -8.65 -13.14 -22.36
N LEU A 440 -7.76 -12.68 -21.48
CA LEU A 440 -7.81 -12.98 -20.06
C LEU A 440 -9.06 -12.38 -19.43
N THR A 441 -9.43 -11.15 -19.80
CA THR A 441 -10.65 -10.51 -19.29
C THR A 441 -11.90 -11.27 -19.71
N LEU A 442 -11.98 -11.78 -20.95
CA LEU A 442 -13.09 -12.64 -21.40
C LEU A 442 -13.17 -13.95 -20.59
N GLU A 443 -12.02 -14.59 -20.34
CA GLU A 443 -11.93 -15.80 -19.54
C GLU A 443 -12.35 -15.58 -18.08
N LEU A 444 -11.89 -14.50 -17.45
CA LEU A 444 -12.28 -14.11 -16.08
C LEU A 444 -13.79 -13.87 -15.98
N LEU A 445 -14.39 -13.28 -17.01
CA LEU A 445 -15.84 -13.08 -17.11
C LEU A 445 -16.62 -14.39 -17.39
N GLY A 446 -15.94 -15.45 -17.82
CA GLY A 446 -16.53 -16.73 -18.20
C GLY A 446 -17.35 -16.65 -19.50
N VAL A 447 -16.94 -15.80 -20.43
CA VAL A 447 -17.63 -15.57 -21.72
C VAL A 447 -16.70 -15.81 -22.91
N SER A 448 -17.28 -16.11 -24.07
CA SER A 448 -16.53 -16.21 -25.34
C SER A 448 -16.66 -14.92 -26.15
N SER A 449 -15.73 -14.67 -27.08
CA SER A 449 -15.88 -13.60 -28.07
C SER A 449 -17.20 -13.76 -28.85
N GLY A 450 -17.98 -12.67 -28.94
CA GLY A 450 -19.32 -12.61 -29.52
C GLY A 450 -20.48 -12.73 -28.52
N ASP A 451 -20.20 -13.15 -27.27
CA ASP A 451 -21.20 -13.27 -26.21
C ASP A 451 -21.65 -11.89 -25.69
N ASP A 452 -22.85 -11.85 -25.13
CA ASP A 452 -23.36 -10.62 -24.52
C ASP A 452 -22.83 -10.45 -23.08
N VAL A 453 -22.34 -9.25 -22.80
CA VAL A 453 -21.95 -8.78 -21.46
C VAL A 453 -22.83 -7.62 -21.03
N VAL A 454 -22.86 -7.34 -19.73
CA VAL A 454 -23.50 -6.16 -19.16
C VAL A 454 -22.42 -5.27 -18.57
N VAL A 455 -22.42 -4.01 -19.00
CA VAL A 455 -21.48 -2.96 -18.58
C VAL A 455 -22.24 -1.96 -17.70
N GLU A 456 -21.75 -1.79 -16.49
CA GLU A 456 -22.26 -0.86 -15.48
C GLU A 456 -21.31 0.34 -15.42
N GLY A 457 -21.86 1.53 -15.68
CA GLY A 457 -21.11 2.77 -15.83
C GLY A 457 -21.01 3.60 -14.56
N PHE A 458 -20.91 4.91 -14.72
CA PHE A 458 -20.82 5.87 -13.63
C PHE A 458 -22.18 6.57 -13.42
N PRO A 459 -22.73 6.61 -12.19
CA PRO A 459 -24.05 7.18 -11.95
C PRO A 459 -24.08 8.69 -12.16
N GLY A 460 -25.23 9.18 -12.63
CA GLY A 460 -25.50 10.61 -12.73
C GLY A 460 -25.84 11.26 -11.38
N SER A 461 -26.32 12.49 -11.42
CA SER A 461 -26.76 13.23 -10.23
C SER A 461 -27.94 12.58 -9.48
N ASP A 462 -28.69 11.71 -10.15
CA ASP A 462 -29.80 10.94 -9.58
C ASP A 462 -29.33 9.70 -8.79
N GLY A 463 -28.03 9.37 -8.83
CA GLY A 463 -27.44 8.20 -8.17
C GLY A 463 -27.77 6.88 -8.84
N ILE A 464 -28.43 6.88 -10.01
CA ILE A 464 -28.75 5.66 -10.75
C ILE A 464 -27.59 5.32 -11.67
N VAL A 465 -27.12 4.09 -11.58
CA VAL A 465 -26.01 3.60 -12.40
C VAL A 465 -26.52 3.25 -13.81
N PRO A 466 -26.02 3.92 -14.87
CA PRO A 466 -26.35 3.55 -16.23
C PRO A 466 -25.82 2.16 -16.57
N THR A 467 -26.60 1.37 -17.31
CA THR A 467 -26.27 -0.03 -17.60
C THR A 467 -26.58 -0.35 -19.05
N LEU A 468 -25.61 -0.88 -19.79
CA LEU A 468 -25.75 -1.31 -21.18
C LEU A 468 -25.50 -2.81 -21.32
N GLN A 469 -26.20 -3.47 -22.23
CA GLN A 469 -25.89 -4.83 -22.67
C GLN A 469 -25.25 -4.75 -24.05
N LEU A 470 -24.01 -5.25 -24.17
CA LEU A 470 -23.18 -5.13 -25.38
C LEU A 470 -22.59 -6.48 -25.76
N LYS A 471 -22.14 -6.62 -27.00
CA LYS A 471 -21.34 -7.78 -27.42
C LYS A 471 -19.89 -7.58 -27.02
N ALA A 472 -19.31 -8.57 -26.35
CA ALA A 472 -17.90 -8.61 -26.03
C ALA A 472 -17.12 -9.28 -27.17
N ILE A 473 -16.18 -8.55 -27.77
CA ILE A 473 -15.32 -9.05 -28.84
C ILE A 473 -13.88 -9.05 -28.33
N GLN A 474 -13.13 -10.08 -28.70
CA GLN A 474 -11.71 -10.14 -28.36
C GLN A 474 -10.92 -9.05 -29.12
N THR A 475 -10.18 -8.22 -28.39
CA THR A 475 -9.25 -7.24 -28.96
C THR A 475 -8.02 -7.94 -29.54
N SER A 476 -7.48 -7.45 -30.65
CA SER A 476 -6.18 -7.91 -31.16
C SER A 476 -5.02 -7.38 -30.33
N GLU A 477 -3.93 -8.15 -30.26
CA GLU A 477 -2.71 -7.74 -29.54
C GLU A 477 -2.13 -6.44 -30.11
N GLU A 478 -2.18 -6.25 -31.43
CA GLU A 478 -1.69 -5.04 -32.10
C GLU A 478 -2.39 -3.75 -31.60
N VAL A 479 -3.71 -3.80 -31.34
CA VAL A 479 -4.45 -2.64 -30.81
C VAL A 479 -4.01 -2.33 -29.38
N ILE A 480 -3.75 -3.36 -28.58
CA ILE A 480 -3.27 -3.22 -27.20
C ILE A 480 -1.86 -2.63 -27.18
N GLU A 481 -0.94 -3.15 -28.00
CA GLU A 481 0.43 -2.65 -28.13
C GLU A 481 0.48 -1.22 -28.63
N ARG A 482 -0.22 -0.92 -29.73
CA ARG A 482 -0.32 0.45 -30.25
C ARG A 482 -0.89 1.42 -29.21
N ARG A 483 -1.86 0.98 -28.39
CA ARG A 483 -2.38 1.81 -27.31
C ARG A 483 -1.35 2.04 -26.22
N LYS A 484 -0.56 1.01 -25.82
CA LYS A 484 0.53 1.15 -24.85
C LYS A 484 1.58 2.16 -25.31
N ASP A 485 1.95 2.16 -26.58
CA ASP A 485 2.94 3.10 -27.13
C ASP A 485 2.46 4.56 -27.13
N LEU A 486 1.15 4.78 -27.25
CA LEU A 486 0.55 6.11 -27.25
C LEU A 486 0.14 6.59 -25.84
N HIS A 487 0.22 5.72 -24.84
CA HIS A 487 -0.25 5.97 -23.49
C HIS A 487 0.85 6.65 -22.67
N GLY A 488 0.51 7.74 -22.00
CA GLY A 488 1.48 8.51 -21.22
C GLY A 488 0.93 9.87 -20.81
N GLY A 489 1.62 10.49 -19.86
CA GLY A 489 1.33 11.82 -19.38
C GLY A 489 0.10 11.91 -18.49
N ASP A 490 -0.13 13.11 -17.97
CA ASP A 490 -1.13 13.39 -16.95
C ASP A 490 -2.58 13.42 -17.50
N LEU A 491 -3.55 13.69 -16.62
CA LEU A 491 -4.98 13.83 -16.95
C LEU A 491 -5.33 14.87 -18.04
N THR A 492 -4.39 15.70 -18.51
CA THR A 492 -4.59 16.61 -19.66
C THR A 492 -4.23 15.98 -20.99
N SER A 493 -3.50 14.87 -20.96
CA SER A 493 -3.06 14.13 -22.13
C SER A 493 -4.24 13.50 -22.86
N ARG A 494 -4.08 13.26 -24.17
CA ARG A 494 -5.13 12.62 -24.98
C ARG A 494 -5.39 11.17 -24.54
N TYR A 495 -4.33 10.45 -24.18
CA TYR A 495 -4.35 9.06 -23.71
C TYR A 495 -3.54 8.97 -22.41
N PRO A 496 -4.07 9.53 -21.32
CA PRO A 496 -3.36 9.65 -20.04
C PRO A 496 -3.05 8.28 -19.47
N SER A 497 -1.90 8.11 -18.82
CA SER A 497 -1.57 6.85 -18.14
C SER A 497 -2.00 6.83 -16.68
N SER A 498 -2.40 5.69 -16.14
CA SER A 498 -2.71 5.58 -14.70
C SER A 498 -1.48 5.86 -13.84
N LEU A 499 -0.28 5.51 -14.32
CA LEU A 499 0.97 5.76 -13.62
C LEU A 499 1.20 7.27 -13.46
N ASP A 500 1.12 8.02 -14.56
CA ASP A 500 1.45 9.46 -14.56
C ASP A 500 0.30 10.30 -13.98
N ALA A 501 -0.95 9.91 -14.24
CA ALA A 501 -2.13 10.66 -13.83
C ALA A 501 -2.59 10.34 -12.41
N LEU A 502 -2.46 9.09 -11.97
CA LEU A 502 -3.00 8.59 -10.70
C LEU A 502 -1.91 8.06 -9.75
N GLY A 503 -0.67 7.90 -10.21
CA GLY A 503 0.40 7.29 -9.42
C GLY A 503 0.27 5.78 -9.28
N THR A 504 -0.58 5.11 -10.07
CA THR A 504 -0.90 3.69 -9.88
C THR A 504 -0.38 2.81 -11.00
N TYR A 505 0.24 1.70 -10.59
CA TYR A 505 0.74 0.66 -11.48
C TYR A 505 0.81 -0.70 -10.76
N PRO A 506 0.52 -1.84 -11.44
CA PRO A 506 -0.07 -1.91 -12.77
C PRO A 506 -1.51 -1.38 -12.80
N ASP A 507 -1.97 -0.97 -13.98
CA ASP A 507 -3.35 -0.51 -14.18
C ASP A 507 -4.34 -1.69 -14.19
N LEU A 508 -5.63 -1.35 -14.21
CA LEU A 508 -6.74 -2.27 -14.47
C LEU A 508 -6.72 -2.78 -15.92
N PRO A 509 -7.35 -3.93 -16.21
CA PRO A 509 -7.63 -4.36 -17.57
C PRO A 509 -8.35 -3.28 -18.38
N TRP A 510 -8.08 -3.19 -19.67
CA TRP A 510 -8.68 -2.18 -20.53
C TRP A 510 -9.94 -2.70 -21.22
N VAL A 511 -10.91 -1.79 -21.41
CA VAL A 511 -12.04 -2.00 -22.30
C VAL A 511 -12.09 -0.86 -23.31
N PHE A 512 -12.15 -1.21 -24.59
CA PHE A 512 -12.28 -0.23 -25.66
C PHE A 512 -13.76 -0.04 -25.99
N LEU A 513 -14.23 1.22 -25.89
CA LEU A 513 -15.62 1.60 -26.11
C LEU A 513 -15.69 2.83 -27.03
N ASP A 514 -16.64 2.84 -27.97
CA ASP A 514 -16.96 4.02 -28.78
C ASP A 514 -17.55 5.14 -27.92
N ARG A 515 -17.28 6.40 -28.27
CA ARG A 515 -17.72 7.60 -27.52
C ARG A 515 -19.23 7.71 -27.36
N ARG A 516 -20.03 7.14 -28.27
CA ARG A 516 -21.49 7.06 -28.08
C ARG A 516 -21.87 6.20 -26.88
N LEU A 517 -21.15 5.09 -26.65
CA LEU A 517 -21.34 4.22 -25.48
C LEU A 517 -20.91 4.92 -24.19
N TRP A 518 -19.93 5.84 -24.24
CA TRP A 518 -19.51 6.60 -23.07
C TRP A 518 -20.64 7.47 -22.51
N ALA A 519 -21.41 8.10 -23.39
CA ALA A 519 -22.59 8.87 -22.99
C ALA A 519 -23.67 7.98 -22.37
N GLY A 520 -23.94 6.82 -22.98
CA GLY A 520 -24.87 5.83 -22.45
C GLY A 520 -24.44 5.20 -21.12
N LEU A 521 -23.15 5.24 -20.78
CA LEU A 521 -22.57 4.75 -19.53
C LEU A 521 -22.25 5.87 -18.51
N GLY A 522 -22.60 7.13 -18.81
CA GLY A 522 -22.34 8.25 -17.90
C GLY A 522 -20.85 8.57 -17.66
N VAL A 523 -19.94 8.03 -18.48
CA VAL A 523 -18.48 8.22 -18.36
C VAL A 523 -17.93 9.29 -19.30
N GLN A 524 -18.82 10.02 -19.98
CA GLN A 524 -18.45 11.13 -20.84
C GLN A 524 -17.65 12.22 -20.11
N GLY A 525 -16.53 12.64 -20.71
CA GLY A 525 -15.66 13.66 -20.13
C GLY A 525 -14.88 13.21 -18.88
N GLN A 526 -14.83 11.90 -18.62
CA GLN A 526 -13.96 11.28 -17.61
C GLN A 526 -12.71 10.72 -18.30
N TRP A 527 -11.55 11.32 -18.04
CA TRP A 527 -10.27 10.68 -18.38
C TRP A 527 -9.98 9.59 -17.34
N LEU A 528 -9.52 8.42 -17.80
CA LEU A 528 -9.31 7.21 -16.96
C LEU A 528 -10.58 6.67 -16.27
N ALA A 529 -11.73 6.84 -16.92
CA ALA A 529 -13.01 6.32 -16.45
C ALA A 529 -12.92 4.81 -16.17
N THR A 530 -13.72 4.34 -15.22
CA THR A 530 -13.83 2.91 -14.91
C THR A 530 -15.25 2.42 -15.08
N VAL A 531 -15.40 1.18 -15.55
CA VAL A 531 -16.67 0.49 -15.68
C VAL A 531 -16.57 -0.89 -15.07
N ARG A 532 -17.71 -1.43 -14.63
CA ARG A 532 -17.81 -2.81 -14.16
C ARG A 532 -18.47 -3.67 -15.24
N ILE A 533 -17.82 -4.75 -15.61
CA ILE A 533 -18.31 -5.67 -16.64
C ILE A 533 -18.65 -6.99 -15.98
N ARG A 534 -19.78 -7.57 -16.37
CA ARG A 534 -20.20 -8.93 -15.99
C ARG A 534 -20.84 -9.65 -17.16
N CYS A 535 -20.93 -10.96 -17.09
CA CYS A 535 -21.66 -11.75 -18.09
C CYS A 535 -23.17 -11.43 -18.11
N SER A 536 -23.80 -11.54 -19.29
CA SER A 536 -25.26 -11.57 -19.39
C SER A 536 -25.77 -12.98 -19.06
N ARG A 537 -26.22 -13.19 -17.82
CA ARG A 537 -26.79 -14.48 -17.38
C ARG A 537 -27.96 -14.95 -18.24
N THR A 538 -28.78 -14.03 -18.75
CA THR A 538 -29.92 -14.37 -19.61
C THR A 538 -29.43 -14.89 -20.96
N TYR A 539 -28.38 -14.27 -21.53
CA TYR A 539 -27.78 -14.72 -22.77
C TYR A 539 -27.11 -16.09 -22.59
N GLN A 540 -26.29 -16.26 -21.54
CA GLN A 540 -25.61 -17.52 -21.25
C GLN A 540 -26.58 -18.67 -21.04
N LEU A 541 -27.69 -18.44 -20.33
CA LEU A 541 -28.74 -19.45 -20.19
C LEU A 541 -29.37 -19.80 -21.54
N LYS A 542 -29.69 -18.80 -22.38
CA LYS A 542 -30.26 -19.05 -23.72
C LYS A 542 -29.28 -19.81 -24.63
N LYS A 543 -27.98 -19.52 -24.53
CA LYS A 543 -26.90 -20.19 -25.28
C LYS A 543 -26.81 -21.66 -24.88
N GLU A 544 -26.68 -21.96 -23.59
CA GLU A 544 -26.62 -23.35 -23.09
C GLU A 544 -27.91 -24.12 -23.38
N LEU A 545 -29.07 -23.50 -23.20
CA LEU A 545 -30.34 -24.14 -23.56
C LEU A 545 -30.42 -24.46 -25.05
N ARG A 546 -29.97 -23.56 -25.93
CA ARG A 546 -29.96 -23.81 -27.38
C ARG A 546 -29.08 -25.01 -27.73
N GLU A 547 -27.90 -25.09 -27.13
CA GLU A 547 -27.00 -26.25 -27.32
C GLU A 547 -27.63 -27.54 -26.80
N MET A 548 -28.30 -27.49 -25.63
CA MET A 548 -28.91 -28.69 -25.05
C MET A 548 -30.22 -29.10 -25.73
N MET A 549 -30.98 -28.17 -26.30
CA MET A 549 -32.22 -28.50 -27.02
C MET A 549 -31.96 -29.44 -28.20
N PHE A 550 -30.81 -29.32 -28.87
CA PHE A 550 -30.43 -30.25 -29.94
C PHE A 550 -30.18 -31.67 -29.41
N LEU A 551 -29.41 -31.78 -28.32
CA LEU A 551 -29.15 -33.07 -27.66
C LEU A 551 -30.44 -33.68 -27.08
N LEU A 552 -31.29 -32.85 -26.47
CA LEU A 552 -32.57 -33.26 -25.90
C LEU A 552 -33.54 -33.73 -26.99
N GLY A 553 -33.55 -33.07 -28.15
CA GLY A 553 -34.36 -33.48 -29.30
C GLY A 553 -33.97 -34.86 -29.84
N LEU A 554 -32.65 -35.12 -29.97
CA LEU A 554 -32.15 -36.45 -30.37
C LEU A 554 -32.50 -37.52 -29.34
N ALA A 555 -32.29 -37.24 -28.05
CA ALA A 555 -32.64 -38.17 -26.98
C ALA A 555 -34.17 -38.40 -26.89
N PHE A 556 -34.98 -37.37 -27.11
CA PHE A 556 -36.44 -37.44 -27.16
C PHE A 556 -36.89 -38.43 -28.25
N ILE A 557 -36.37 -38.30 -29.46
CA ILE A 557 -36.69 -39.21 -30.57
C ILE A 557 -36.34 -40.65 -30.19
N GLY A 558 -35.16 -40.87 -29.59
CA GLY A 558 -34.75 -42.19 -29.10
C GLY A 558 -35.72 -42.78 -28.06
N VAL A 559 -36.13 -41.99 -27.07
CA VAL A 559 -37.05 -42.44 -26.01
C VAL A 559 -38.43 -42.79 -26.57
N VAL A 560 -38.96 -41.95 -27.48
CA VAL A 560 -40.30 -42.15 -28.07
C VAL A 560 -40.32 -43.33 -29.04
N THR A 561 -39.22 -43.57 -29.77
CA THR A 561 -39.11 -44.67 -30.74
C THR A 561 -38.87 -46.03 -30.08
N VAL A 562 -38.13 -46.08 -28.96
CA VAL A 562 -37.73 -47.35 -28.31
C VAL A 562 -38.71 -47.82 -27.26
N LEU A 563 -39.31 -46.92 -26.47
CA LEU A 563 -40.24 -47.33 -25.42
C LEU A 563 -41.64 -47.45 -25.98
N GLU A 564 -42.36 -48.53 -25.71
CA GLU A 564 -43.76 -48.70 -26.14
C GLU A 564 -44.77 -48.23 -25.08
N SER A 565 -44.41 -48.32 -23.79
CA SER A 565 -45.29 -47.95 -22.68
C SER A 565 -45.38 -46.43 -22.48
N ASN A 566 -46.61 -45.90 -22.46
CA ASN A 566 -46.85 -44.47 -22.29
C ASN A 566 -46.39 -43.94 -20.92
N THR A 567 -46.54 -44.75 -19.86
CA THR A 567 -46.09 -44.39 -18.51
C THR A 567 -44.57 -44.25 -18.46
N TRP A 568 -43.84 -45.20 -19.02
CA TRP A 568 -42.37 -45.16 -19.05
C TRP A 568 -41.85 -44.05 -19.97
N ARG A 569 -42.51 -43.77 -21.10
CA ARG A 569 -42.20 -42.61 -21.94
C ARG A 569 -42.24 -41.30 -21.15
N VAL A 570 -43.33 -41.04 -20.42
CA VAL A 570 -43.49 -39.81 -19.63
C VAL A 570 -42.44 -39.69 -18.52
N ILE A 571 -42.20 -40.80 -17.79
CA ILE A 571 -41.19 -40.82 -16.71
C ILE A 571 -39.79 -40.58 -17.27
N SER A 572 -39.39 -41.29 -18.32
CA SER A 572 -38.07 -41.12 -18.96
C SER A 572 -37.89 -39.71 -19.50
N LEU A 573 -38.94 -39.10 -20.06
CA LEU A 573 -38.90 -37.72 -20.52
C LEU A 573 -38.69 -36.71 -19.39
N ALA A 574 -39.42 -36.88 -18.28
CA ALA A 574 -39.29 -36.02 -17.11
C ALA A 574 -37.88 -36.11 -16.51
N VAL A 575 -37.33 -37.31 -16.40
CA VAL A 575 -35.95 -37.54 -15.93
C VAL A 575 -34.93 -36.91 -16.88
N LEU A 576 -35.10 -37.05 -18.19
CA LEU A 576 -34.23 -36.45 -19.20
C LEU A 576 -34.19 -34.92 -19.08
N VAL A 577 -35.35 -34.28 -18.92
CA VAL A 577 -35.47 -32.83 -18.74
C VAL A 577 -34.81 -32.39 -17.42
N LEU A 578 -35.01 -33.13 -16.32
CA LEU A 578 -34.38 -32.85 -15.03
C LEU A 578 -32.84 -32.96 -15.10
N LEU A 579 -32.32 -34.01 -15.74
CA LEU A 579 -30.89 -34.21 -15.94
C LEU A 579 -30.29 -33.10 -16.81
N ALA A 580 -30.95 -32.74 -17.91
CA ALA A 580 -30.52 -31.64 -18.76
C ALA A 580 -30.52 -30.30 -18.00
N GLY A 581 -31.57 -30.02 -17.23
CA GLY A 581 -31.65 -28.83 -16.38
C GLY A 581 -30.52 -28.79 -15.34
N SER A 582 -30.26 -29.91 -14.67
CA SER A 582 -29.14 -30.05 -13.71
C SER A 582 -27.78 -29.82 -14.38
N LEU A 583 -27.55 -30.42 -15.55
CA LEU A 583 -26.30 -30.25 -16.30
C LEU A 583 -26.08 -28.80 -16.73
N VAL A 584 -27.11 -28.12 -17.23
CA VAL A 584 -27.06 -26.69 -17.57
C VAL A 584 -26.73 -25.85 -16.33
N SER A 585 -27.38 -26.12 -15.19
CA SER A 585 -27.07 -25.44 -13.94
C SER A 585 -25.63 -25.68 -13.48
N ILE A 586 -25.13 -26.91 -13.57
CA ILE A 586 -23.74 -27.26 -13.21
C ILE A 586 -22.75 -26.56 -14.13
N ARG A 587 -22.96 -26.59 -15.45
CA ARG A 587 -22.09 -25.94 -16.44
C ARG A 587 -22.06 -24.43 -16.26
N LEU A 588 -23.22 -23.79 -16.13
CA LEU A 588 -23.32 -22.36 -15.88
C LEU A 588 -22.65 -21.99 -14.57
N ARG A 589 -22.86 -22.75 -13.49
CA ARG A 589 -22.18 -22.50 -12.22
C ARG A 589 -20.67 -22.66 -12.36
N SER A 590 -20.20 -23.70 -13.03
CA SER A 590 -18.76 -23.94 -13.25
C SER A 590 -18.11 -22.83 -14.09
N ARG A 591 -18.78 -22.30 -15.11
CA ARG A 591 -18.25 -21.23 -15.96
C ARG A 591 -18.31 -19.86 -15.27
N LEU A 592 -19.39 -19.58 -14.55
CA LEU A 592 -19.64 -18.27 -13.95
C LEU A 592 -19.05 -18.10 -12.55
N THR A 593 -18.56 -19.18 -11.94
CA THR A 593 -17.86 -19.11 -10.64
C THR A 593 -16.43 -19.62 -10.76
N GLN A 594 -15.49 -18.71 -11.00
CA GLN A 594 -14.08 -18.96 -10.79
C GLN A 594 -13.78 -18.79 -9.30
N ARG A 595 -13.61 -19.91 -8.57
CA ARG A 595 -13.28 -19.89 -7.15
C ARG A 595 -12.10 -20.79 -6.88
N ALA A 596 -11.14 -20.28 -6.10
CA ALA A 596 -10.15 -21.13 -5.45
C ALA A 596 -10.89 -22.13 -4.56
N ARG A 597 -10.71 -23.42 -4.82
CA ARG A 597 -11.13 -24.50 -3.91
C ARG A 597 -9.92 -24.87 -3.09
N ARG A 598 -9.95 -24.65 -1.78
CA ARG A 598 -8.98 -25.28 -0.88
C ARG A 598 -9.23 -26.78 -0.92
N ILE A 599 -8.31 -27.52 -1.54
CA ILE A 599 -8.30 -28.98 -1.52
C ILE A 599 -7.49 -29.40 -0.30
N GLY A 600 -8.18 -29.81 0.78
CA GLY A 600 -7.55 -30.24 2.04
C GLY A 600 -7.46 -29.12 3.09
N GLY A 601 -7.80 -29.47 4.34
CA GLY A 601 -7.77 -28.55 5.49
C GLY A 601 -9.11 -28.35 6.19
N ALA A 602 -9.81 -29.44 6.54
CA ALA A 602 -10.66 -29.39 7.73
C ALA A 602 -9.74 -29.26 8.95
N ALA A 603 -9.33 -28.04 9.28
CA ALA A 603 -8.89 -27.77 10.63
C ALA A 603 -10.15 -27.83 11.50
N ARG A 604 -10.37 -28.99 12.12
CA ARG A 604 -11.13 -29.05 13.38
C ARG A 604 -10.44 -28.07 14.34
N ARG A 605 -11.05 -26.93 14.61
CA ARG A 605 -11.08 -26.30 15.93
C ARG A 605 -12.44 -25.64 16.10
#